data_AF-A0AAD7HL98-F1
#
_entry.id   AF-A0AAD7HL98-F1
#
_cell.length_a   1.000
_cell.length_b   1.000
_cell.length_c   1.000
_cell.angle_alpha   90.00
_cell.angle_beta   90.00
_cell.angle_gamma   90.00
#
_symmetry.space_group_name_H-M   'P 1'
#
loop_
_entity.id
_entity.type
_entity.pdbx_description
1 polymer ?
#
loop_
_entity_poly.entity_id
_entity_poly.type
_entity_poly.pdbx_seq_one_letter_code
_entity_poly.pdbx_strand_id
1 'polypeptide(L)'
;MIAPSPDIVPIAPMGDVAAVQIATGDARVFFQDSTGNIVIARVTQPLLNGGTYIAIGPVVPAREVLPSTPIVAIAANTATWTAIRIYFLSPANVLSEYTWAPGGFSGGPSCTTCLTAQGIVVESSKVLYALANTQFNQFRVGFVSAGQPATISEAENLAGSWGVATYV
;
A
#
# COMPACT_ATOMS: atom_id res chain seq x y z
N MET A 1 -2.18 40.58 -11.59
CA MET A 1 -2.18 39.14 -11.92
C MET A 1 -2.69 38.41 -10.68
N ILE A 2 -3.83 37.73 -10.78
CA ILE A 2 -4.34 36.88 -9.70
C ILE A 2 -3.58 35.56 -9.81
N ALA A 3 -2.88 35.15 -8.76
CA ALA A 3 -2.23 33.84 -8.73
C ALA A 3 -3.31 32.76 -8.93
N PRO A 4 -3.07 31.72 -9.75
CA PRO A 4 -4.02 30.64 -9.91
C PRO A 4 -4.33 30.05 -8.52
N SER A 5 -5.62 29.87 -8.22
CA SER A 5 -6.02 29.19 -6.99
C SER A 5 -5.42 27.78 -7.00
N PRO A 6 -4.80 27.30 -5.91
CA PRO A 6 -4.30 25.95 -5.85
C PRO A 6 -5.43 24.95 -6.14
N ASP A 7 -5.15 23.92 -6.93
CA ASP A 7 -6.04 22.77 -7.08
C ASP A 7 -6.02 22.00 -5.76
N ILE A 8 -7.09 22.15 -4.96
CA ILE A 8 -7.20 21.59 -3.62
C ILE A 8 -8.32 20.55 -3.63
N VAL A 9 -7.99 19.33 -3.23
CA VAL A 9 -8.99 18.32 -2.88
C VAL A 9 -8.86 17.98 -1.42
N PRO A 10 -9.90 18.20 -0.60
CA PRO A 10 -9.86 17.86 0.80
C PRO A 10 -9.77 16.33 0.95
N ILE A 11 -8.71 15.88 1.61
CA ILE A 11 -8.57 14.50 2.09
C ILE A 11 -8.31 14.53 3.59
N ALA A 12 -8.86 13.56 4.31
CA ALA A 12 -8.72 13.42 5.76
C ALA A 12 -8.16 12.02 6.09
N PRO A 13 -6.87 11.78 5.83
CA PRO A 13 -6.25 10.49 6.13
C PRO A 13 -6.19 10.25 7.65
N MET A 14 -6.56 9.05 8.09
CA MET A 14 -6.53 8.61 9.49
C MET A 14 -5.19 7.96 9.91
N GLY A 15 -4.15 8.08 9.09
CA GLY A 15 -2.87 7.42 9.32
C GLY A 15 -1.93 7.57 8.14
N ASP A 16 -1.15 6.53 7.89
CA ASP A 16 -0.15 6.52 6.83
C ASP A 16 -0.75 6.68 5.43
N VAL A 17 0.03 7.29 4.55
CA VAL A 17 -0.31 7.51 3.15
C VAL A 17 0.73 6.83 2.28
N ALA A 18 0.27 6.03 1.33
CA ALA A 18 1.12 5.43 0.31
C ALA A 18 0.87 6.09 -1.04
N ALA A 19 1.91 6.23 -1.86
CA ALA A 19 1.74 6.71 -3.22
C ALA A 19 2.61 5.92 -4.18
N VAL A 20 2.11 5.73 -5.39
CA VAL A 20 2.84 5.16 -6.52
C VAL A 20 2.67 6.08 -7.72
N GLN A 21 3.73 6.21 -8.52
CA GLN A 21 3.73 6.99 -9.75
C GLN A 21 4.24 6.13 -10.90
N ILE A 22 3.62 6.25 -12.06
CA ILE A 22 4.11 5.67 -13.32
C ILE A 22 4.86 6.72 -14.13
N ALA A 23 5.58 6.28 -15.17
CA ALA A 23 6.49 7.12 -15.96
C ALA A 23 5.82 8.34 -16.62
N THR A 24 4.51 8.28 -16.89
CA THR A 24 3.74 9.42 -17.43
C THR A 24 3.47 10.51 -16.39
N GLY A 25 3.84 10.28 -15.13
CA GLY A 25 3.55 11.17 -14.02
C GLY A 25 2.19 10.93 -13.35
N ASP A 26 1.33 10.08 -13.95
CA ASP A 26 0.08 9.65 -13.34
C ASP A 26 0.40 8.93 -12.02
N ALA A 27 -0.30 9.30 -10.95
CA ALA A 27 -0.07 8.78 -9.62
C ALA A 27 -1.36 8.26 -8.97
N ARG A 28 -1.20 7.29 -8.09
CA ARG A 28 -2.25 6.81 -7.19
C ARG A 28 -1.78 7.01 -5.76
N VAL A 29 -2.64 7.62 -4.96
CA VAL A 29 -2.43 7.86 -3.53
C VAL A 29 -3.44 7.02 -2.77
N PHE A 30 -2.99 6.29 -1.77
CA PHE A 30 -3.79 5.40 -0.95
C PHE A 30 -3.70 5.83 0.50
N PHE A 31 -4.84 5.88 1.18
CA PHE A 31 -4.93 6.25 2.58
C PHE A 31 -6.20 5.67 3.20
N GLN A 32 -6.20 5.54 4.53
CA GLN A 32 -7.43 5.18 5.26
C GLN A 32 -8.27 6.42 5.51
N ASP A 33 -9.55 6.39 5.15
CA ASP A 33 -10.50 7.48 5.39
C ASP A 33 -11.16 7.39 6.77
N SER A 34 -12.01 8.38 7.10
CA SER A 34 -12.74 8.42 8.37
C SER A 34 -13.73 7.28 8.60
N THR A 35 -14.06 6.52 7.55
CA THR A 35 -14.94 5.35 7.62
C THR A 35 -14.16 4.04 7.82
N GLY A 36 -12.83 4.12 7.84
CA GLY A 36 -11.92 2.99 8.01
C GLY A 36 -11.57 2.26 6.71
N ASN A 37 -12.14 2.67 5.56
CA ASN A 37 -11.80 2.10 4.26
C ASN A 37 -10.42 2.57 3.83
N ILE A 38 -9.64 1.72 3.15
CA ILE A 38 -8.53 2.23 2.32
C ILE A 38 -9.16 2.74 1.03
N VAL A 39 -8.97 4.02 0.73
CA VAL A 39 -9.46 4.68 -0.47
C VAL A 39 -8.30 5.02 -1.40
N ILE A 40 -8.63 5.35 -2.64
CA ILE A 40 -7.66 5.78 -3.64
C ILE A 40 -7.98 7.18 -4.12
N ALA A 41 -6.95 7.97 -4.33
CA ALA A 41 -7.03 9.17 -5.11
C ALA A 41 -6.09 9.09 -6.31
N ARG A 42 -6.48 9.74 -7.40
CA ARG A 42 -5.71 9.79 -8.63
C ARG A 42 -5.23 11.21 -8.88
N VAL A 43 -3.98 11.33 -9.30
CA VAL A 43 -3.40 12.56 -9.83
C VAL A 43 -2.97 12.25 -11.25
N THR A 44 -3.65 12.81 -12.25
CA THR A 44 -3.48 12.40 -13.66
C THR A 44 -2.06 12.63 -14.21
N GLN A 45 -1.38 13.65 -13.70
CA GLN A 45 0.04 13.98 -13.91
C GLN A 45 0.42 15.11 -12.92
N PRO A 46 1.68 15.57 -12.83
CA PRO A 46 2.03 16.71 -11.98
C PRO A 46 1.13 17.92 -12.24
N LEU A 47 0.63 18.56 -11.18
CA LEU A 47 -0.31 19.69 -11.28
C LEU A 47 0.25 20.86 -12.11
N LEU A 48 1.57 21.10 -12.02
CA LEU A 48 2.26 22.12 -12.82
C LEU A 48 2.19 21.86 -14.33
N ASN A 49 1.92 20.62 -14.74
CA ASN A 49 1.76 20.21 -16.14
C ASN A 49 0.27 20.13 -16.54
N GLY A 50 -0.65 20.72 -15.76
CA GLY A 50 -2.08 20.65 -16.01
C GLY A 50 -2.72 19.34 -15.56
N GLY A 51 -2.11 18.65 -14.60
CA GLY A 51 -2.72 17.50 -13.94
C GLY A 51 -3.93 17.90 -13.12
N THR A 52 -4.77 16.91 -12.84
CA THR A 52 -5.99 17.06 -12.05
C THR A 52 -6.04 16.01 -10.97
N TYR A 53 -6.54 16.41 -9.81
CA TYR A 53 -6.84 15.49 -8.74
C TYR A 53 -8.26 14.92 -8.91
N ILE A 54 -8.38 13.61 -8.79
CA ILE A 54 -9.64 12.88 -8.91
C ILE A 54 -9.75 12.00 -7.66
N ALA A 55 -10.69 12.34 -6.78
CA ALA A 55 -11.05 11.46 -5.68
C ALA A 55 -11.72 10.20 -6.23
N ILE A 56 -11.25 9.03 -5.81
CA ILE A 56 -11.81 7.75 -6.19
C ILE A 56 -12.31 7.07 -4.90
N GLY A 57 -13.25 6.13 -5.07
CA GLY A 57 -13.91 5.44 -3.98
C GLY A 57 -13.05 4.43 -3.23
N PRO A 58 -13.68 3.60 -2.39
CA PRO A 58 -13.01 2.60 -1.57
C PRO A 58 -12.32 1.53 -2.42
N VAL A 59 -11.13 1.11 -1.98
CA VAL A 59 -10.33 0.01 -2.53
C VAL A 59 -10.41 -1.21 -1.63
N VAL A 60 -10.19 -1.01 -0.33
CA VAL A 60 -10.28 -2.07 0.68
C VAL A 60 -11.40 -1.72 1.65
N PRO A 61 -12.37 -2.61 1.87
CA PRO A 61 -13.47 -2.34 2.79
C PRO A 61 -12.98 -2.30 4.24
N ALA A 62 -13.54 -1.40 5.05
CA ALA A 62 -13.11 -1.15 6.42
C ALA A 62 -13.04 -2.40 7.32
N ARG A 63 -13.91 -3.39 7.08
CA ARG A 63 -13.93 -4.66 7.83
C ARG A 63 -12.66 -5.50 7.65
N GLU A 64 -11.87 -5.24 6.62
CA GLU A 64 -10.63 -5.96 6.30
C GLU A 64 -9.39 -5.17 6.73
N VAL A 65 -9.54 -3.96 7.27
CA VAL A 65 -8.46 -3.02 7.53
C VAL A 65 -8.36 -2.75 9.03
N LEU A 66 -7.15 -2.86 9.60
CA LEU A 66 -6.90 -2.41 10.97
C LEU A 66 -7.03 -0.87 11.06
N PRO A 67 -7.60 -0.29 12.12
CA PRO A 67 -7.59 1.16 12.31
C PRO A 67 -6.16 1.74 12.37
N SER A 68 -5.94 2.82 11.63
CA SER A 68 -4.62 3.44 11.44
C SER A 68 -3.54 2.40 11.09
N THR A 69 -3.88 1.53 10.13
CA THR A 69 -2.95 0.52 9.61
C THR A 69 -1.84 1.19 8.82
N PRO A 70 -0.58 0.70 8.87
CA PRO A 70 0.42 1.11 7.92
C PRO A 70 0.02 0.65 6.52
N ILE A 71 0.22 1.50 5.52
CA ILE A 71 -0.13 1.23 4.14
C ILE A 71 1.12 1.44 3.29
N VAL A 72 1.40 0.49 2.41
CA VAL A 72 2.41 0.66 1.36
C VAL A 72 1.87 0.18 0.03
N ALA A 73 2.36 0.77 -1.05
CA ALA A 73 1.92 0.41 -2.39
C ALA A 73 3.11 0.37 -3.35
N ILE A 74 3.03 -0.51 -4.34
CA ILE A 74 4.01 -0.65 -5.42
C ILE A 74 3.30 -0.76 -6.76
N ALA A 75 3.94 -0.24 -7.81
CA ALA A 75 3.56 -0.51 -9.19
C ALA A 75 4.57 -1.51 -9.78
N ALA A 76 4.13 -2.72 -10.12
CA ALA A 76 4.98 -3.74 -10.73
C ALA A 76 5.27 -3.46 -12.21
N ASN A 77 4.59 -2.49 -12.81
CA ASN A 77 4.91 -1.93 -14.10
C ASN A 77 4.79 -0.40 -14.00
N THR A 78 5.84 0.31 -14.38
CA THR A 78 5.86 1.78 -14.37
C THR A 78 5.49 2.39 -15.73
N ALA A 79 5.32 1.59 -16.78
CA ALA A 79 4.84 2.06 -18.09
C ALA A 79 3.31 2.12 -18.15
N THR A 80 2.61 1.23 -17.44
CA THR A 80 1.16 1.14 -17.42
C THR A 80 0.65 0.69 -16.05
N TRP A 81 -0.61 1.02 -15.72
CA TRP A 81 -1.28 0.58 -14.48
C TRP A 81 -1.71 -0.89 -14.53
N THR A 82 -0.87 -1.82 -14.98
CA THR A 82 -1.27 -3.22 -15.14
C THR A 82 -1.11 -4.05 -13.87
N ALA A 83 -0.44 -3.53 -12.84
CA ALA A 83 -0.24 -4.26 -11.59
C ALA A 83 0.15 -3.29 -10.46
N ILE A 84 -0.85 -2.73 -9.78
CA ILE A 84 -0.64 -2.04 -8.49
C ILE A 84 -0.88 -3.08 -7.40
N ARG A 85 -0.01 -3.12 -6.39
CA ARG A 85 -0.22 -3.92 -5.19
C ARG A 85 -0.22 -3.00 -3.98
N ILE A 86 -1.16 -3.22 -3.08
CA ILE A 86 -1.30 -2.50 -1.82
C ILE A 86 -1.14 -3.51 -0.70
N TYR A 87 -0.33 -3.18 0.29
CA TYR A 87 -0.09 -3.98 1.47
C TYR A 87 -0.49 -3.21 2.72
N PHE A 88 -1.12 -3.92 3.64
CA PHE A 88 -1.62 -3.36 4.89
C PHE A 88 -1.79 -4.47 5.93
N LEU A 89 -2.01 -4.08 7.19
CA LEU A 89 -2.38 -5.01 8.25
C LEU A 89 -3.90 -5.12 8.34
N SER A 90 -4.41 -6.36 8.32
CA SER A 90 -5.79 -6.68 8.64
C SER A 90 -6.07 -6.60 10.15
N PRO A 91 -7.34 -6.62 10.60
CA PRO A 91 -7.68 -6.64 12.02
C PRO A 91 -7.08 -7.82 12.80
N ALA A 92 -6.72 -8.91 12.12
CA ALA A 92 -6.03 -10.05 12.71
C ALA A 92 -4.51 -9.83 12.87
N ASN A 93 -4.01 -8.63 12.57
CA ASN A 93 -2.58 -8.30 12.47
C ASN A 93 -1.83 -9.19 11.48
N VAL A 94 -2.47 -9.54 10.36
CA VAL A 94 -1.86 -10.32 9.27
C VAL A 94 -1.54 -9.38 8.11
N LEU A 95 -0.40 -9.61 7.45
CA LEU A 95 -0.03 -8.91 6.23
C LEU A 95 -0.99 -9.33 5.10
N SER A 96 -1.80 -8.38 4.66
CA SER A 96 -2.80 -8.55 3.61
C SER A 96 -2.45 -7.78 2.36
N GLU A 97 -2.90 -8.28 1.21
CA GLU A 97 -2.62 -7.70 -0.11
C GLU A 97 -3.93 -7.43 -0.85
N TYR A 98 -3.99 -6.29 -1.54
CA TYR A 98 -4.95 -6.02 -2.61
C TYR A 98 -4.20 -5.74 -3.91
N THR A 99 -4.65 -6.33 -5.02
CA THR A 99 -4.02 -6.15 -6.33
C THR A 99 -4.99 -5.53 -7.32
N TRP A 100 -4.50 -4.58 -8.11
CA TRP A 100 -5.22 -4.04 -9.26
C TRP A 100 -4.98 -4.91 -10.49
N ALA A 101 -6.07 -5.32 -11.12
CA ALA A 101 -6.09 -5.94 -12.45
C ALA A 101 -7.17 -5.25 -13.32
N PRO A 102 -7.20 -5.48 -14.65
CA PRO A 102 -8.31 -5.03 -15.48
C PRO A 102 -9.65 -5.54 -14.90
N GLY A 103 -10.46 -4.64 -14.36
CA GLY A 103 -11.72 -4.96 -13.69
C GLY A 103 -11.83 -4.47 -12.25
N GLY A 104 -10.74 -4.09 -11.60
CA GLY A 104 -10.79 -3.52 -10.25
C GLY A 104 -9.66 -3.95 -9.34
N PHE A 105 -9.72 -3.47 -8.10
CA PHE A 105 -8.95 -4.04 -7.01
C PHE A 105 -9.66 -5.29 -6.47
N SER A 106 -8.89 -6.31 -6.14
CA SER A 106 -9.37 -7.50 -5.45
C SER A 106 -8.34 -7.97 -4.40
N GLY A 107 -8.82 -8.69 -3.40
CA GLY A 107 -7.97 -9.31 -2.38
C GLY A 107 -7.01 -10.33 -3.00
N GLY A 108 -5.74 -10.21 -2.65
CA GLY A 108 -4.66 -11.13 -3.00
C GLY A 108 -4.36 -12.14 -1.89
N PRO A 109 -3.41 -13.06 -2.11
CA PRO A 109 -2.98 -13.99 -1.08
C PRO A 109 -2.40 -13.22 0.12
N SER A 110 -2.91 -13.48 1.32
CA SER A 110 -2.35 -12.93 2.57
C SER A 110 -1.23 -13.81 3.09
N CYS A 111 -0.21 -13.21 3.70
CA CYS A 111 0.85 -13.97 4.36
C CYS A 111 0.48 -14.24 5.82
N THR A 112 -0.26 -15.33 6.06
CA THR A 112 -0.73 -15.72 7.40
C THR A 112 0.39 -16.08 8.38
N THR A 113 1.60 -16.34 7.88
CA THR A 113 2.79 -16.65 8.69
C THR A 113 3.72 -15.46 8.88
N CYS A 114 3.56 -14.38 8.11
CA CYS A 114 4.46 -13.23 8.18
C CYS A 114 4.21 -12.39 9.43
N LEU A 115 2.96 -12.31 9.87
CA LEU A 115 2.57 -11.57 11.05
C LEU A 115 1.48 -12.36 11.77
N THR A 116 1.77 -12.78 13.00
CA THR A 116 0.76 -13.35 13.91
C THR A 116 0.59 -12.41 15.10
N ALA A 117 -0.56 -12.46 15.77
CA ALA A 117 -0.89 -11.63 16.93
C ALA A 117 0.12 -11.74 18.10
N GLN A 118 0.99 -12.75 18.10
CA GLN A 118 2.10 -12.87 19.07
C GLN A 118 3.37 -12.11 18.66
N GLY A 119 3.47 -11.63 17.42
CA GLY A 119 4.68 -11.05 16.85
C GLY A 119 4.78 -9.53 16.99
N ILE A 120 3.67 -8.80 16.89
CA ILE A 120 3.65 -7.34 17.04
C ILE A 120 3.46 -7.00 18.53
N VAL A 121 4.46 -7.32 19.36
CA VAL A 121 4.56 -6.81 20.73
C VAL A 121 5.42 -5.55 20.73
N VAL A 122 5.05 -4.54 19.93
CA VAL A 122 5.46 -3.16 20.19
C VAL A 122 4.33 -2.26 19.70
N GLU A 123 3.52 -1.74 20.63
CA GLU A 123 2.32 -0.93 20.36
C GLU A 123 2.61 0.39 19.61
N SER A 124 3.87 0.74 19.36
CA SER A 124 4.25 2.05 18.80
C SER A 124 5.03 2.02 17.48
N SER A 125 5.55 0.88 17.01
CA SER A 125 6.37 0.84 15.78
C SER A 125 5.71 0.01 14.69
N LYS A 126 5.07 0.70 13.74
CA LYS A 126 4.44 0.11 12.56
C LYS A 126 5.25 0.45 11.29
N VAL A 127 6.46 -0.08 11.18
CA VAL A 127 7.21 0.03 9.91
C VAL A 127 6.65 -0.97 8.92
N LEU A 128 6.27 -0.48 7.75
CA LEU A 128 5.94 -1.27 6.58
C LEU A 128 6.63 -0.64 5.36
N TYR A 129 7.29 -1.43 4.52
CA TYR A 129 7.79 -0.99 3.21
C TYR A 129 7.55 -2.09 2.19
N ALA A 130 7.46 -1.73 0.91
CA ALA A 130 7.36 -2.70 -0.17
C ALA A 130 8.32 -2.36 -1.31
N LEU A 131 8.94 -3.39 -1.86
CA LEU A 131 9.89 -3.30 -2.97
C LEU A 131 9.45 -4.25 -4.08
N ALA A 132 9.48 -3.77 -5.32
CA ALA A 132 9.22 -4.57 -6.50
C ALA A 132 10.52 -4.73 -7.31
N ASN A 133 10.86 -5.97 -7.64
CA ASN A 133 11.80 -6.26 -8.71
C ASN A 133 11.00 -6.75 -9.93
N THR A 134 10.79 -5.85 -10.87
CA THR A 134 9.96 -6.09 -12.05
C THR A 134 10.65 -7.00 -13.07
N GLN A 135 11.99 -7.09 -13.05
CA GLN A 135 12.78 -7.99 -13.90
C GLN A 135 12.52 -9.46 -13.55
N PHE A 136 12.34 -9.77 -12.26
CA PHE A 136 12.15 -11.14 -11.77
C PHE A 136 10.73 -11.42 -11.27
N ASN A 137 9.81 -10.45 -11.40
CA ASN A 137 8.46 -10.51 -10.83
C ASN A 137 8.47 -10.91 -9.33
N GLN A 138 9.41 -10.32 -8.58
CA GLN A 138 9.59 -10.56 -7.15
C GLN A 138 9.08 -9.34 -6.38
N PHE A 139 8.32 -9.61 -5.33
CA PHE A 139 7.78 -8.59 -4.43
C PHE A 139 8.23 -8.89 -3.02
N ARG A 140 8.75 -7.86 -2.33
CA ARG A 140 9.20 -7.97 -0.96
C ARG A 140 8.48 -6.95 -0.11
N VAL A 141 8.05 -7.35 1.07
CA VAL A 141 7.39 -6.48 2.04
C VAL A 141 8.12 -6.58 3.36
N GLY A 142 8.76 -5.50 3.78
CA GLY A 142 9.44 -5.45 5.06
C GLY A 142 8.54 -4.96 6.17
N PHE A 143 8.69 -5.54 7.35
CA PHE A 143 7.88 -5.26 8.54
C PHE A 143 8.73 -5.45 9.82
N VAL A 144 8.25 -4.94 10.95
CA VAL A 144 8.91 -5.15 12.25
C VAL A 144 8.82 -6.62 12.67
N SER A 145 9.97 -7.24 12.96
CA SER A 145 10.06 -8.67 13.22
C SER A 145 9.25 -9.14 14.43
N ALA A 146 8.55 -10.26 14.27
CA ALA A 146 7.86 -10.93 15.36
C ALA A 146 8.83 -11.45 16.42
N GLY A 147 8.67 -11.02 17.68
CA GLY A 147 9.49 -11.51 18.80
C GLY A 147 10.92 -10.96 18.88
N GLN A 148 11.31 -10.07 17.96
CA GLN A 148 12.56 -9.30 18.04
C GLN A 148 12.23 -7.80 17.82
N PRO A 149 11.86 -7.08 18.90
CA PRO A 149 11.56 -5.65 18.79
C PRO A 149 12.73 -4.87 18.18
N ALA A 150 12.41 -3.83 17.40
CA ALA A 150 13.38 -2.96 16.73
C ALA A 150 14.24 -3.62 15.63
N THR A 151 13.86 -4.80 15.14
CA THR A 151 14.44 -5.40 13.91
C THR A 151 13.43 -5.45 12.77
N ILE A 152 13.94 -5.63 11.55
CA ILE A 152 13.13 -5.76 10.32
C ILE A 152 13.23 -7.20 9.83
N SER A 153 12.08 -7.74 9.40
CA SER A 153 11.98 -8.97 8.61
C SER A 153 11.32 -8.65 7.27
N GLU A 154 11.57 -9.48 6.26
CA GLU A 154 10.92 -9.36 4.95
C GLU A 154 10.03 -10.57 4.68
N ALA A 155 8.89 -10.32 4.03
CA ALA A 155 8.10 -11.32 3.34
C ALA A 155 8.46 -11.27 1.87
N GLU A 156 8.63 -12.43 1.23
CA GLU A 156 8.82 -12.51 -0.22
C GLU A 156 7.64 -13.23 -0.87
N ASN A 157 7.17 -12.71 -2.00
CA ASN A 157 6.27 -13.43 -2.87
C ASN A 157 7.09 -14.16 -3.95
N LEU A 158 7.13 -15.48 -3.86
CA LEU A 158 7.75 -16.35 -4.84
C LEU A 158 6.65 -17.09 -5.60
N ALA A 159 6.48 -16.76 -6.88
CA ALA A 159 5.50 -17.38 -7.78
C ALA A 159 4.04 -17.38 -7.25
N GLY A 160 3.63 -16.34 -6.52
CA GLY A 160 2.27 -16.20 -5.99
C GLY A 160 2.11 -16.66 -4.54
N SER A 161 3.12 -17.30 -3.95
CA SER A 161 3.12 -17.72 -2.56
C SER A 161 3.96 -16.79 -1.70
N TRP A 162 3.38 -16.32 -0.58
CA TRP A 162 4.10 -15.51 0.41
C TRP A 162 4.77 -16.38 1.47
N GLY A 163 5.98 -15.98 1.87
CA GLY A 163 6.68 -16.54 3.03
C GLY A 163 7.64 -15.53 3.65
N VAL A 164 7.99 -15.73 4.92
CA VAL A 164 9.04 -14.93 5.58
C VAL A 164 10.39 -15.31 4.98
N ALA A 165 11.15 -14.30 4.56
CA ALA A 165 12.51 -14.46 4.09
C ALA A 165 13.38 -15.05 5.19
N THR A 166 14.04 -16.17 4.91
CA THR A 166 15.10 -16.70 5.76
C THR A 166 16.44 -16.33 5.13
N TYR A 167 17.19 -15.45 5.77
CA TYR A 167 18.59 -15.22 5.40
C TYR A 167 19.39 -16.50 5.69
N VAL A 168 20.15 -16.97 4.70
CA VAL A 168 21.12 -18.07 4.83
C VAL A 168 22.50 -17.49 5.03
#